data_AF-A0A7R9WXY0-F1
#
_entry.id   AF-A0A7R9WXY0-F1
#
_cell.length_a   1.000
_cell.length_b   1.000
_cell.length_c   1.000
_cell.angle_alpha   90.00
_cell.angle_beta   90.00
_cell.angle_gamma   90.00
#
_symmetry.space_group_name_H-M   'P 1'
#
loop_
_entity.id
_entity.type
_entity.pdbx_description
1 polymer ?
#
loop_
_entity_poly.entity_id
_entity_poly.type
_entity_poly.pdbx_seq_one_letter_code
_entity_poly.pdbx_strand_id
1 'polypeptide(L)'
;DHPGVPNAQLVKENTRIAQIYNNRSVAEQNSLVLAWDLFMMDDYEELRACLCPTSKDLARFRQLVVNCVMATDIVDKELKLLRNGRWDKAFQHRHEESHHDAVNRRATIVIEHLIQ
;
A
#
# COMPACT_ATOMS: atom_id res chain seq x y z
N ASP A 1 4.19 -6.71 12.43
CA ASP A 1 4.43 -6.43 13.86
C ASP A 1 4.11 -4.96 14.11
N HIS A 2 3.28 -4.67 15.12
CA HIS A 2 2.80 -3.31 15.41
C HIS A 2 3.21 -2.92 16.84
N PRO A 3 3.94 -1.80 17.03
CA PRO A 3 4.55 -1.44 18.32
C PRO A 3 3.54 -0.92 19.37
N GLY A 4 2.24 -0.89 19.02
CA GLY A 4 1.16 -0.45 19.91
C GLY A 4 1.10 1.06 20.14
N VAL A 5 1.95 1.85 19.46
CA VAL A 5 2.01 3.30 19.56
C VAL A 5 1.80 3.97 18.20
N PRO A 6 1.22 5.18 18.13
CA PRO A 6 0.99 5.88 16.85
C PRO A 6 2.27 6.27 16.12
N ASN A 7 2.20 6.44 14.79
CA ASN A 7 3.33 6.93 13.96
C ASN A 7 3.95 8.23 14.51
N ALA A 8 3.14 9.16 15.04
CA ALA A 8 3.63 10.40 15.66
C ALA A 8 4.56 10.14 16.85
N GLN A 9 4.29 9.10 17.64
CA GLN A 9 5.14 8.73 18.78
C GLN A 9 6.43 8.06 18.29
N LEU A 10 6.35 7.16 17.30
CA LEU A 10 7.52 6.49 16.70
C LEU A 10 8.52 7.48 16.09
N VAL A 11 8.01 8.55 15.47
CA VAL A 11 8.80 9.65 14.90
C VAL A 11 9.38 10.51 16.01
N LYS A 12 8.59 10.87 17.03
CA LYS A 12 9.04 11.67 18.17
C LYS A 12 10.17 10.98 18.96
N GLU A 13 10.08 9.66 19.12
CA GLU A 13 11.09 8.84 19.78
C GLU A 13 12.31 8.54 18.88
N ASN A 14 12.29 9.00 17.62
CA ASN A 14 13.35 8.78 16.63
C ASN A 14 13.76 7.30 16.52
N THR A 15 12.74 6.42 16.52
CA THR A 15 12.96 4.97 16.42
C THR A 15 13.68 4.61 15.12
N ARG A 16 14.40 3.49 15.12
CA ARG A 16 15.12 3.01 13.92
C ARG A 16 14.21 2.89 12.70
N ILE A 17 13.00 2.38 12.88
CA ILE A 17 12.01 2.22 11.80
C ILE A 17 11.53 3.57 11.27
N ALA A 18 11.40 4.59 12.12
CA ALA A 18 11.04 5.94 11.69
C ALA A 18 12.13 6.56 10.80
N GLN A 19 13.41 6.32 11.12
CA GLN A 19 14.53 6.74 10.28
C GLN A 19 14.54 6.03 8.92
N ILE A 20 14.35 4.70 8.91
CA ILE A 20 14.33 3.89 7.68
C ILE A 20 13.23 4.38 6.72
N TYR A 21 12.06 4.70 7.26
CA TYR A 21 10.88 5.09 6.48
C TYR A 21 10.71 6.61 6.35
N ASN A 22 11.73 7.39 6.70
CA ASN A 22 11.73 8.85 6.64
C ASN A 22 10.48 9.48 7.27
N ASN A 23 10.06 8.95 8.43
CA ASN A 23 8.92 9.40 9.22
C ASN A 23 7.54 9.32 8.53
N ARG A 24 7.42 8.58 7.42
CA ARG A 24 6.15 8.40 6.68
C ARG A 24 5.62 7.00 6.88
N SER A 25 4.35 6.86 7.26
CA SER A 25 3.65 5.55 7.35
C SER A 25 4.48 4.45 8.00
N VAL A 26 5.12 4.78 9.12
CA VAL A 26 6.21 3.99 9.69
C VAL A 26 5.70 2.60 10.09
N ALA A 27 4.55 2.53 10.75
CA ALA A 27 3.93 1.28 11.17
C ALA A 27 3.41 0.44 9.99
N GLU A 28 2.78 1.09 9.00
CA GLU A 28 2.21 0.45 7.82
C GLU A 28 3.32 -0.13 6.92
N GLN A 29 4.39 0.64 6.67
CA GLN A 29 5.54 0.17 5.89
C GLN A 29 6.27 -0.99 6.59
N ASN A 30 6.47 -0.90 7.92
CA ASN A 30 7.05 -1.99 8.69
C ASN A 30 6.19 -3.27 8.60
N SER A 31 4.87 -3.13 8.72
CA SER A 31 3.94 -4.24 8.62
C SER A 31 3.96 -4.88 7.23
N LEU A 32 4.03 -4.06 6.17
CA LEU A 32 4.11 -4.52 4.80
C LEU A 32 5.40 -5.29 4.52
N VAL A 33 6.56 -4.79 4.97
CA VAL A 33 7.85 -5.47 4.76
C VAL A 33 7.85 -6.82 5.46
N LEU A 34 7.49 -6.86 6.74
CA LEU A 34 7.47 -8.12 7.50
C LEU A 34 6.51 -9.15 6.90
N ALA A 35 5.31 -8.73 6.52
CA ALA A 35 4.33 -9.62 5.91
C ALA A 35 4.79 -10.12 4.54
N TRP A 36 5.45 -9.26 3.76
CA TRP A 36 5.95 -9.64 2.44
C TRP A 36 7.13 -10.60 2.53
N ASP A 37 8.05 -10.37 3.46
CA ASP A 37 9.19 -11.26 3.70
C ASP A 37 8.71 -12.65 4.14
N LEU A 38 7.74 -12.71 5.07
CA LEU A 38 7.08 -13.97 5.46
C LEU A 38 6.40 -14.64 4.26
N PHE A 39 5.64 -13.87 3.49
CA PHE A 39 4.95 -14.36 2.29
C PHE A 39 5.92 -14.88 1.22
N MET A 40 7.21 -14.51 1.24
CA MET A 40 8.23 -14.98 0.30
C MET A 40 9.02 -16.21 0.77
N MET A 41 8.83 -16.67 2.02
CA MET A 41 9.47 -17.88 2.52
C MET A 41 8.98 -19.15 1.82
N ASP A 42 9.81 -20.18 1.72
CA ASP A 42 9.51 -21.44 1.02
C ASP A 42 8.23 -22.12 1.55
N ASP A 43 7.95 -22.00 2.85
CA ASP A 43 6.74 -22.53 3.50
C ASP A 43 5.41 -22.05 2.88
N TYR A 44 5.43 -20.92 2.15
CA TYR A 44 4.28 -20.33 1.48
C TYR A 44 4.31 -20.47 -0.04
N GLU A 45 5.21 -21.29 -0.61
CA GLU A 45 5.34 -21.46 -2.06
C GLU A 45 4.03 -21.93 -2.71
N GLU A 46 3.34 -22.92 -2.13
CA GLU A 46 2.07 -23.41 -2.67
C GLU A 46 0.97 -22.34 -2.66
N LEU A 47 0.90 -21.54 -1.58
CA LEU A 47 -0.02 -20.41 -1.48
C LEU A 47 0.29 -19.34 -2.54
N ARG A 48 1.57 -19.02 -2.73
CA ARG A 48 2.03 -18.10 -3.78
C ARG A 48 1.68 -18.62 -5.17
N ALA A 49 1.92 -19.89 -5.44
CA ALA A 49 1.61 -20.51 -6.72
C ALA A 49 0.10 -20.50 -7.02
N CYS A 50 -0.73 -20.68 -5.99
CA CYS A 50 -2.20 -20.62 -6.12
C CYS A 50 -2.71 -19.18 -6.36
N LEU A 51 -2.23 -18.21 -5.59
CA LEU A 51 -2.69 -16.81 -5.66
C LEU A 51 -2.08 -16.03 -6.82
N CYS A 52 -0.82 -16.33 -7.17
CA CYS A 52 0.00 -15.59 -8.11
C CYS A 52 0.72 -16.56 -9.07
N PRO A 53 0.00 -17.24 -10.00
CA PRO A 53 0.59 -18.30 -10.83
C PRO A 53 1.70 -17.80 -11.76
N THR A 54 1.72 -16.50 -12.07
CA THR A 54 2.75 -15.88 -12.90
C THR A 54 3.46 -14.75 -12.18
N SER A 55 4.66 -14.39 -12.63
CA SER A 55 5.40 -13.23 -12.11
C SER A 55 4.64 -11.91 -12.30
N LYS A 56 3.79 -11.82 -13.33
CA LYS A 56 2.92 -10.64 -13.54
C LYS A 56 1.83 -10.56 -12.48
N ASP A 57 1.24 -11.70 -12.11
CA ASP A 57 0.24 -11.77 -11.05
C ASP A 57 0.84 -11.44 -9.69
N LEU A 58 2.06 -11.94 -9.42
CA LEU A 58 2.80 -11.60 -8.19
C LEU A 58 3.11 -10.10 -8.10
N ALA A 59 3.54 -9.49 -9.21
CA ALA A 59 3.79 -8.05 -9.26
C ALA A 59 2.49 -7.24 -9.04
N ARG A 60 1.38 -7.68 -9.66
CA ARG A 60 0.07 -7.07 -9.47
C ARG A 60 -0.44 -7.22 -8.04
N PHE A 61 -0.30 -8.40 -7.46
CA PHE A 61 -0.67 -8.69 -6.08
C PHE A 61 0.12 -7.83 -5.12
N ARG A 62 1.45 -7.71 -5.31
CA ARG A 62 2.28 -6.78 -4.54
C ARG A 62 1.76 -5.36 -4.61
N GLN A 63 1.46 -4.87 -5.81
CA GLN A 63 0.96 -3.51 -5.99
C GLN A 63 -0.38 -3.30 -5.25
N LEU A 64 -1.28 -4.27 -5.30
CA LEU A 64 -2.56 -4.21 -4.60
C LEU A 64 -2.34 -4.20 -3.08
N VAL A 65 -1.56 -5.12 -2.53
CA VAL A 65 -1.28 -5.21 -1.09
C VAL A 65 -0.61 -3.93 -0.58
N VAL A 66 0.38 -3.41 -1.31
CA VAL A 66 1.03 -2.13 -0.99
C VAL A 66 -0.02 -1.01 -0.93
N ASN A 67 -0.83 -0.86 -1.98
CA ASN A 67 -1.83 0.21 -2.02
C ASN A 67 -2.86 0.08 -0.88
N CYS A 68 -3.30 -1.14 -0.57
CA CYS A 68 -4.26 -1.42 0.49
C CYS A 68 -3.71 -1.04 1.87
N VAL A 69 -2.50 -1.47 2.20
CA VAL A 69 -1.88 -1.23 3.51
C VAL A 69 -1.47 0.24 3.67
N MET A 70 -0.94 0.87 2.62
CA MET A 70 -0.60 2.30 2.70
C MET A 70 -1.85 3.19 2.85
N ALA A 71 -3.02 2.72 2.38
CA ALA A 71 -4.28 3.43 2.52
C ALA A 71 -4.83 3.43 3.95
N THR A 72 -4.30 2.60 4.86
CA THR A 72 -4.73 2.57 6.28
C THR A 72 -4.01 3.60 7.15
N ASP A 73 -2.97 4.27 6.65
CA ASP A 73 -2.39 5.43 7.34
C ASP A 73 -3.30 6.65 7.17
N ILE A 74 -4.23 6.81 8.11
CA ILE A 74 -5.27 7.84 8.08
C ILE A 74 -4.71 9.23 8.47
N VAL A 75 -3.55 9.28 9.13
CA VAL A 75 -3.04 10.51 9.79
C VAL A 75 -1.98 11.22 8.94
N ASP A 76 -1.35 10.54 7.98
CA ASP A 76 -0.40 11.15 7.08
C ASP A 76 -1.09 12.09 6.06
N LYS A 77 -0.79 13.39 6.19
CA LYS A 77 -1.38 14.47 5.38
C LYS A 77 -0.98 14.38 3.91
N GLU A 78 0.22 13.88 3.61
CA GLU A 78 0.71 13.75 2.25
C GLU A 78 0.04 12.58 1.52
N LEU A 79 -0.17 11.47 2.22
CA LEU A 79 -0.97 10.36 1.71
C LEU A 79 -2.43 10.78 1.43
N LYS A 80 -3.03 11.57 2.32
CA LYS A 80 -4.36 12.14 2.10
C LYS A 80 -4.41 13.01 0.83
N LEU A 81 -3.42 13.86 0.61
CA LEU A 81 -3.32 14.68 -0.60
C LEU A 81 -3.17 13.80 -1.85
N LEU A 82 -2.32 12.78 -1.78
CA LEU A 82 -2.04 11.89 -2.90
C LEU A 82 -3.27 11.02 -3.26
N ARG A 83 -4.06 10.60 -2.27
CA ARG A 83 -5.35 9.92 -2.46
C ARG A 83 -6.38 10.83 -3.11
N ASN A 84 -6.52 12.07 -2.62
CA ASN A 84 -7.43 13.05 -3.22
C ASN A 84 -7.06 13.33 -4.68
N GLY A 85 -5.77 13.50 -4.99
CA GLY A 85 -5.30 13.67 -6.37
C GLY A 85 -5.59 12.47 -7.27
N ARG A 86 -5.46 11.23 -6.74
CA ARG A 86 -5.86 10.02 -7.48
C ARG A 86 -7.37 9.96 -7.74
N TRP A 87 -8.18 10.33 -6.75
CA TRP A 87 -9.63 10.42 -6.86
C TRP A 87 -10.04 11.40 -7.95
N ASP A 88 -9.49 12.61 -7.90
CA ASP A 88 -9.71 13.63 -8.91
C ASP A 88 -9.33 13.13 -10.30
N LYS A 89 -8.17 12.49 -10.46
CA LYS A 89 -7.73 11.94 -11.75
C LYS A 89 -8.61 10.80 -12.28
N ALA A 90 -9.26 10.02 -11.41
CA ALA A 90 -10.08 8.88 -11.84
C ALA A 90 -11.51 9.26 -12.22
N PHE A 91 -12.04 10.33 -11.62
CA PHE A 91 -13.44 10.73 -11.74
C PHE A 91 -13.64 12.10 -12.39
N GLN A 92 -12.59 12.90 -12.58
CA GLN A 92 -12.66 14.11 -13.41
C GLN A 92 -12.32 13.78 -14.88
N HIS A 93 -13.30 13.99 -15.77
CA HIS A 93 -13.18 13.77 -17.22
C HIS A 93 -12.17 14.75 -17.83
N ARG A 94 -10.89 14.37 -17.98
CA ARG A 94 -9.93 15.22 -18.74
C ARG A 94 -8.65 14.59 -19.29
N HIS A 95 -8.44 13.28 -19.24
CA HIS A 95 -7.20 12.67 -19.77
C HIS A 95 -7.46 11.57 -20.80
N GLU A 96 -6.83 11.70 -21.97
CA GLU A 96 -6.60 10.57 -22.87
C GLU A 96 -5.62 9.62 -22.18
N GLU A 97 -6.13 8.50 -21.71
CA GLU A 97 -5.32 7.44 -21.12
C GLU A 97 -5.78 6.09 -21.64
N SER A 98 -4.88 5.11 -21.61
CA SER A 98 -5.21 3.74 -21.98
C SER A 98 -6.37 3.24 -21.14
N HIS A 99 -7.33 2.55 -21.78
CA HIS A 99 -8.45 1.92 -21.09
C HIS A 99 -7.99 1.02 -19.94
N HIS A 100 -6.84 0.36 -20.09
CA HIS A 100 -6.26 -0.49 -19.03
C HIS A 100 -5.85 0.32 -17.79
N ASP A 101 -5.24 1.49 -17.99
CA ASP A 101 -4.78 2.36 -16.89
C ASP A 101 -5.96 3.00 -16.16
N ALA A 102 -6.99 3.39 -16.92
CA ALA A 102 -8.25 3.89 -16.35
C ALA A 102 -8.93 2.85 -15.45
N VAL A 103 -9.03 1.60 -15.91
CA VAL A 103 -9.64 0.50 -15.13
C VAL A 103 -8.80 0.18 -13.90
N ASN A 104 -7.47 0.06 -14.02
CA ASN A 104 -6.59 -0.22 -12.88
C ASN A 104 -6.64 0.89 -11.82
N ARG A 105 -6.67 2.16 -12.24
CA ARG A 105 -6.79 3.29 -11.31
C ARG A 105 -8.12 3.26 -10.57
N ARG A 106 -9.24 3.07 -11.29
CA ARG A 106 -10.58 2.99 -10.68
C ARG A 106 -10.67 1.83 -9.70
N ALA A 107 -10.16 0.65 -10.06
CA ALA A 107 -10.12 -0.51 -9.18
C ALA A 107 -9.30 -0.23 -7.91
N THR A 108 -8.12 0.38 -8.05
CA THR A 108 -7.28 0.78 -6.90
C THR A 108 -8.03 1.71 -5.96
N ILE A 109 -8.70 2.73 -6.50
CA ILE A 109 -9.42 3.72 -5.68
C ILE A 109 -10.62 3.11 -4.97
N VAL A 110 -11.37 2.23 -5.64
CA VAL A 110 -12.50 1.52 -5.01
C VAL A 110 -11.99 0.68 -3.83
N ILE A 111 -10.88 -0.04 -4.00
CA ILE A 111 -10.29 -0.85 -2.94
C ILE A 111 -9.81 0.02 -1.78
N GLU A 112 -9.11 1.12 -2.06
CA GLU A 112 -8.67 2.07 -1.03
C GLU A 112 -9.84 2.67 -0.24
N HIS A 113 -10.98 2.91 -0.90
CA HIS A 113 -12.17 3.46 -0.28
C HIS A 113 -12.95 2.44 0.56
N LEU A 114 -12.92 1.15 0.19
CA LEU A 114 -13.56 0.08 0.97
C LEU A 114 -12.81 -0.25 2.27
N ILE A 115 -11.51 0.05 2.31
CA ILE A 115 -10.63 -0.28 3.45
C ILE A 115 -10.64 0.82 4.52
N GLN A 116 -10.97 2.06 4.15
CA GLN A 116 -11.02 3.24 5.03
C GLN A 116 -12.35 3.38 5.75
#